data_AF-S7PX03-F1
#
_entry.id   AF-S7PX03-F1
#
_cell.length_a   1.000
_cell.length_b   1.000
_cell.length_c   1.000
_cell.angle_alpha   90.00
_cell.angle_beta   90.00
_cell.angle_gamma   90.00
#
_symmetry.space_group_name_H-M   'P 1'
#
loop_
_entity.id
_entity.type
_entity.pdbx_description
1 polymer ?
#
loop_
_entity_poly.entity_id
_entity_poly.type
_entity_poly.pdbx_seq_one_letter_code
_entity_poly.pdbx_strand_id
1 'polypeptide(L)'
;MEIREDVLAERLGKRLSDNVQEIQEHVQGSHHKTFMATLGSGEQRFVRVHFPELKRFGAGISPKNKMPSEIATIKYIRKYTQIPAPDVLGYDADEDGGVGGEWMVMEYVRGTPLIMAWAAMSDDQRRQVTKHVADIWAQLLRLRFSHIGSLQEDGKGDFFVGPLTRLPSNNSRDIGPPDPSQCGPFDNPKEWLLAIAARQLDFSRDAPRSSEQLANIEELVEELRSNPELDEAGGMEISSIALQHIDMNVSNILVDDADPTRIVAVIDWEGARTVPLWAIQPRFFQHLQEASDEEVRDLQLLTCRAVGEREPLWLRAMGDEGQKLRRWLRGAEDSPWRFDEADYESIDRRLQGLIA
;
A
#
# COMPACT_ATOMS: atom_id res chain seq x y z
N MET A 1 -13.33 -15.26 17.50
CA MET A 1 -12.21 -16.16 17.20
C MET A 1 -11.06 -15.74 18.10
N GLU A 2 -10.28 -16.66 18.64
CA GLU A 2 -9.14 -16.36 19.52
C GLU A 2 -7.88 -16.91 18.87
N ILE A 3 -6.76 -16.18 18.98
CA ILE A 3 -5.48 -16.67 18.48
C ILE A 3 -4.93 -17.65 19.50
N ARG A 4 -4.65 -18.88 19.05
CA ARG A 4 -4.01 -19.92 19.86
C ARG A 4 -2.50 -19.71 19.86
N GLU A 5 -2.03 -18.90 20.82
CA GLU A 5 -0.62 -18.52 20.95
C GLU A 5 0.32 -19.72 21.17
N ASP A 6 -0.16 -20.76 21.85
CA ASP A 6 0.57 -22.02 22.04
C ASP A 6 0.81 -22.76 20.72
N VAL A 7 -0.23 -22.86 19.88
CA VAL A 7 -0.14 -23.46 18.53
C VAL A 7 0.75 -22.60 17.62
N LEU A 8 0.60 -21.27 17.70
CA LEU A 8 1.45 -20.33 16.95
C LEU A 8 2.93 -20.51 17.32
N ALA A 9 3.25 -20.55 18.60
CA ALA A 9 4.61 -20.75 19.09
C ALA A 9 5.21 -22.10 18.64
N GLU A 10 4.43 -23.18 18.70
CA GLU A 10 4.87 -24.50 18.23
C GLU A 10 5.20 -24.49 16.72
N ARG A 11 4.30 -23.94 15.90
CA ARG A 11 4.51 -23.87 14.44
C ARG A 11 5.66 -22.95 14.06
N LEU A 12 5.76 -21.81 14.74
CA LEU A 12 6.86 -20.87 14.57
C LEU A 12 8.19 -21.56 14.85
N GLY A 13 8.28 -22.30 15.95
CA GLY A 13 9.52 -22.97 16.32
C GLY A 13 9.92 -24.08 15.35
N LYS A 14 8.96 -24.85 14.85
CA LYS A 14 9.19 -25.82 13.76
C LYS A 14 9.67 -25.13 12.48
N ARG A 15 9.04 -24.01 12.10
CA ARG A 15 9.37 -23.27 10.87
C ARG A 15 10.80 -22.70 10.91
N LEU A 16 11.20 -22.18 12.07
CA LEU A 16 12.51 -21.55 12.26
C LEU A 16 13.60 -22.54 12.71
N SER A 17 13.23 -23.80 12.97
CA SER A 17 14.13 -24.81 13.55
C SER A 17 14.79 -24.36 14.86
N ASP A 18 14.06 -23.57 15.67
CA ASP A 18 14.46 -23.08 16.99
C ASP A 18 13.21 -22.94 17.88
N ASN A 19 13.28 -23.40 19.13
CA ASN A 19 12.11 -23.37 20.01
C ASN A 19 11.72 -21.93 20.35
N VAL A 20 10.43 -21.65 20.48
CA VAL A 20 9.95 -20.35 21.00
C VAL A 20 9.93 -20.42 22.52
N GLN A 21 10.77 -19.63 23.19
CA GLN A 21 10.79 -19.54 24.65
C GLN A 21 9.63 -18.71 25.18
N GLU A 22 9.30 -17.65 24.45
CA GLU A 22 8.30 -16.68 24.85
C GLU A 22 7.66 -16.05 23.62
N ILE A 23 6.35 -15.83 23.69
CA ILE A 23 5.59 -15.03 22.73
C ILE A 23 4.76 -14.02 23.53
N GLN A 24 4.87 -12.75 23.18
CA GLN A 24 4.14 -11.67 23.84
C GLN A 24 3.42 -10.83 22.79
N GLU A 25 2.19 -10.43 23.09
CA GLU A 25 1.49 -9.45 22.26
C GLU A 25 2.28 -8.13 22.24
N HIS A 26 2.55 -7.64 21.04
CA HIS A 26 3.25 -6.40 20.79
C HIS A 26 2.30 -5.48 20.05
N VAL A 27 1.61 -4.57 20.73
CA VAL A 27 0.54 -3.77 20.11
C VAL A 27 1.11 -2.83 19.05
N GLN A 28 0.98 -3.20 17.78
CA GLN A 28 1.41 -2.40 16.64
C GLN A 28 0.51 -2.67 15.42
N GLY A 29 -0.05 -1.62 14.81
CA GLY A 29 -0.88 -1.74 13.60
C GLY A 29 -2.39 -1.89 13.87
N SER A 30 -3.18 -1.85 12.79
CA SER A 30 -4.65 -1.72 12.85
C SER A 30 -5.43 -2.92 12.31
N HIS A 31 -4.78 -3.84 11.59
CA HIS A 31 -5.43 -4.95 10.86
C HIS A 31 -4.93 -6.34 11.26
N HIS A 32 -3.95 -6.42 12.16
CA HIS A 32 -3.30 -7.65 12.58
C HIS A 32 -3.13 -7.65 14.08
N LYS A 33 -3.13 -8.84 14.68
CA LYS A 33 -2.56 -9.05 15.99
C LYS A 33 -1.07 -9.34 15.80
N THR A 34 -0.25 -8.61 16.53
CA THR A 34 1.20 -8.60 16.39
C THR A 34 1.83 -9.13 17.65
N PHE A 35 2.89 -9.93 17.48
CA PHE A 35 3.59 -10.58 18.58
C PHE A 35 5.10 -10.41 18.43
N MET A 36 5.78 -10.31 19.57
CA MET A 36 7.22 -10.52 19.66
C MET A 36 7.48 -11.93 20.17
N ALA A 37 8.20 -12.72 19.37
CA ALA A 37 8.64 -14.06 19.76
C ALA A 37 10.14 -14.05 20.08
N THR A 38 10.49 -14.58 21.24
CA THR A 38 11.88 -14.80 21.67
C THR A 38 12.21 -16.28 21.46
N LEU A 39 13.20 -16.56 20.62
CA LEU A 39 13.61 -17.93 20.29
C LEU A 39 14.58 -18.50 21.35
N GLY A 40 14.84 -19.81 21.29
CA GLY A 40 15.77 -20.54 22.15
C GLY A 40 17.19 -19.99 22.10
N SER A 41 17.59 -19.48 20.93
CA SER A 41 18.83 -18.75 20.69
C SER A 41 18.91 -17.37 21.37
N GLY A 42 17.80 -16.84 21.89
CA GLY A 42 17.68 -15.46 22.38
C GLY A 42 17.37 -14.42 21.28
N GLU A 43 17.24 -14.87 20.03
CA GLU A 43 16.90 -13.98 18.92
C GLU A 43 15.42 -13.58 18.94
N GLN A 44 15.12 -12.33 18.57
CA GLN A 44 13.76 -11.80 18.54
C GLN A 44 13.18 -11.84 17.12
N ARG A 45 11.88 -12.14 17.04
CA ARG A 45 11.11 -12.23 15.79
C ARG A 45 9.78 -11.52 15.92
N PHE A 46 9.43 -10.79 14.87
CA PHE A 46 8.13 -10.15 14.79
C PHE A 46 7.17 -11.04 14.03
N VAL A 47 6.00 -11.28 14.60
CA VAL A 47 4.98 -12.17 14.04
C VAL A 47 3.70 -11.38 13.84
N ARG A 48 3.13 -11.47 12.64
CA ARG A 48 1.84 -10.88 12.28
C ARG A 48 0.85 -11.97 12.00
N VAL A 49 -0.25 -11.98 12.75
CA VAL A 49 -1.38 -12.87 12.52
C VAL A 49 -2.54 -12.02 12.00
N HIS A 50 -3.07 -12.40 10.85
CA HIS A 50 -4.28 -11.79 10.33
C HIS A 50 -5.43 -12.08 11.29
N PHE A 51 -6.01 -11.01 11.83
CA PHE A 51 -7.06 -11.13 12.83
C PHE A 51 -8.22 -10.20 12.46
N PRO A 52 -9.16 -10.67 11.63
CA PRO A 52 -10.22 -9.82 11.06
C PRO A 52 -11.18 -9.22 12.11
N GLU A 53 -11.22 -9.77 13.33
CA GLU A 53 -12.09 -9.31 14.41
C GLU A 53 -11.55 -8.11 15.21
N LEU A 54 -10.35 -7.61 14.89
CA LEU A 54 -9.71 -6.50 15.61
C LEU A 54 -10.33 -5.12 15.34
N LYS A 55 -11.37 -5.01 14.50
CA LYS A 55 -11.89 -3.68 14.14
C LYS A 55 -13.07 -3.22 14.99
N ARG A 56 -12.88 -2.02 15.54
CA ARG A 56 -13.91 -1.12 16.07
C ARG A 56 -14.93 -0.67 15.00
N PHE A 57 -14.61 -0.80 13.70
CA PHE A 57 -15.44 -0.42 12.54
C PHE A 57 -15.21 -1.36 11.32
N GLY A 58 -16.29 -1.89 10.73
CA GLY A 58 -16.24 -2.67 9.48
C GLY A 58 -16.54 -4.18 9.63
N ALA A 59 -16.58 -4.90 8.51
CA ALA A 59 -16.85 -6.35 8.49
C ALA A 59 -15.58 -7.23 8.69
N GLY A 60 -14.38 -6.66 8.60
CA GLY A 60 -13.12 -7.41 8.73
C GLY A 60 -12.79 -8.33 7.55
N ILE A 61 -13.64 -8.35 6.52
CA ILE A 61 -13.49 -9.19 5.33
C ILE A 61 -12.22 -8.80 4.58
N SER A 62 -11.39 -9.80 4.28
CA SER A 62 -10.10 -9.64 3.61
C SER A 62 -10.00 -10.56 2.39
N PRO A 63 -9.42 -10.09 1.26
CA PRO A 63 -9.06 -10.97 0.16
C PRO A 63 -8.01 -12.00 0.56
N LYS A 64 -8.16 -13.26 0.11
CA LYS A 64 -7.26 -14.36 0.49
C LYS A 64 -5.78 -14.12 0.13
N ASN A 65 -5.51 -13.48 -1.00
CA ASN A 65 -4.13 -13.29 -1.50
C ASN A 65 -3.44 -12.04 -0.94
N LYS A 66 -4.06 -11.36 0.04
CA LYS A 66 -3.56 -10.10 0.58
C LYS A 66 -2.21 -10.25 1.30
N MET A 67 -2.10 -11.14 2.29
CA MET A 67 -0.82 -11.37 2.99
C MET A 67 0.23 -12.00 2.06
N PRO A 68 -0.08 -13.00 1.20
CA PRO A 68 0.85 -13.47 0.17
C PRO A 68 1.39 -12.35 -0.73
N SER A 69 0.54 -11.40 -1.12
CA SER A 69 0.96 -10.28 -1.96
C SER A 69 1.88 -9.28 -1.23
N GLU A 70 1.60 -9.02 0.05
CA GLU A 70 2.49 -8.23 0.90
C GLU A 70 3.88 -8.90 1.01
N ILE A 71 3.92 -10.20 1.28
CA ILE A 71 5.16 -10.98 1.36
C ILE A 71 5.94 -10.92 0.04
N ALA A 72 5.25 -11.15 -1.09
CA ALA A 72 5.86 -11.08 -2.41
C ALA A 72 6.45 -9.68 -2.68
N THR A 73 5.75 -8.63 -2.28
CA THR A 73 6.22 -7.25 -2.42
C THR A 73 7.48 -7.00 -1.60
N ILE A 74 7.51 -7.38 -0.32
CA ILE A 74 8.67 -7.22 0.56
C ILE A 74 9.90 -7.95 -0.01
N LYS A 75 9.72 -9.20 -0.45
CA LYS A 75 10.81 -9.97 -1.09
C LYS A 75 11.28 -9.31 -2.39
N TYR A 76 10.35 -8.80 -3.21
CA TYR A 76 10.67 -8.15 -4.48
C TYR A 76 11.53 -6.89 -4.29
N ILE A 77 11.11 -5.99 -3.39
CA ILE A 77 11.87 -4.75 -3.15
C ILE A 77 13.24 -5.03 -2.56
N ARG A 78 13.38 -6.02 -1.66
CA ARG A 78 14.67 -6.42 -1.09
C ARG A 78 15.61 -6.99 -2.15
N LYS A 79 15.05 -7.68 -3.16
CA LYS A 79 15.83 -8.27 -4.26
C LYS A 79 16.27 -7.24 -5.30
N TYR A 80 15.44 -6.24 -5.61
CA TYR A 80 15.64 -5.35 -6.75
C TYR A 80 15.94 -3.89 -6.40
N THR A 81 15.97 -3.53 -5.12
CA THR A 81 16.26 -2.15 -4.66
C THR A 81 17.19 -2.16 -3.45
N GLN A 82 17.59 -0.98 -3.00
CA GLN A 82 18.29 -0.76 -1.73
C GLN A 82 17.35 -0.27 -0.62
N ILE A 83 16.03 -0.34 -0.83
CA ILE A 83 15.05 0.07 0.16
C ILE A 83 15.14 -0.90 1.34
N PRO A 84 15.42 -0.43 2.56
CA PRO A 84 15.45 -1.30 3.72
C PRO A 84 14.01 -1.73 4.06
N ALA A 85 13.79 -3.02 4.23
CA ALA A 85 12.51 -3.61 4.62
C ALA A 85 12.78 -4.89 5.43
N PRO A 86 11.92 -5.27 6.39
CA PRO A 86 12.12 -6.46 7.21
C PRO A 86 12.16 -7.73 6.34
N ASP A 87 13.04 -8.68 6.66
CA ASP A 87 13.04 -9.97 5.96
C ASP A 87 11.85 -10.84 6.36
N VAL A 88 11.20 -11.50 5.40
CA VAL A 88 10.11 -12.45 5.69
C VAL A 88 10.70 -13.86 5.79
N LEU A 89 10.61 -14.45 6.97
CA LEU A 89 11.25 -15.72 7.31
C LEU A 89 10.30 -16.91 7.17
N GLY A 90 8.99 -16.68 7.22
CA GLY A 90 7.99 -17.72 7.13
C GLY A 90 6.58 -17.18 6.96
N TYR A 91 5.74 -18.00 6.35
CA TYR A 91 4.31 -17.78 6.15
C TYR A 91 3.58 -19.11 6.27
N ASP A 92 2.38 -19.06 6.81
CA ASP A 92 1.42 -20.15 6.90
C ASP A 92 0.01 -19.58 6.73
N ALA A 93 -0.74 -20.15 5.78
CA ALA A 93 -2.10 -19.74 5.48
C ALA A 93 -3.12 -20.19 6.54
N ASP A 94 -2.69 -21.02 7.51
CA ASP A 94 -3.50 -21.59 8.57
C ASP A 94 -4.75 -22.32 8.03
N GLU A 95 -4.55 -23.16 7.00
CA GLU A 95 -5.65 -23.84 6.29
C GLU A 95 -6.49 -24.77 7.18
N ASP A 96 -5.91 -25.30 8.25
CA ASP A 96 -6.59 -26.12 9.25
C ASP A 96 -7.21 -25.29 10.39
N GLY A 97 -7.04 -23.97 10.37
CA GLY A 97 -7.51 -23.04 11.40
C GLY A 97 -6.83 -23.23 12.75
N GLY A 98 -5.68 -23.88 12.80
CA GLY A 98 -4.94 -24.23 14.01
C GLY A 98 -4.52 -23.03 14.85
N VAL A 99 -4.18 -21.91 14.23
CA VAL A 99 -3.76 -20.69 14.93
C VAL A 99 -4.94 -19.74 15.16
N GLY A 100 -5.86 -19.66 14.21
CA GLY A 100 -6.97 -18.70 14.21
C GLY A 100 -6.81 -17.58 13.18
N GLY A 101 -5.93 -17.76 12.19
CA GLY A 101 -5.67 -16.81 11.11
C GLY A 101 -4.35 -17.07 10.41
N GLU A 102 -4.26 -16.71 9.12
CA GLU A 102 -3.00 -16.74 8.39
C GLU A 102 -1.96 -15.86 9.10
N TRP A 103 -0.69 -16.26 9.05
CA TRP A 103 0.36 -15.55 9.75
C TRP A 103 1.68 -15.57 9.00
N MET A 104 2.49 -14.55 9.27
CA MET A 104 3.86 -14.47 8.82
C MET A 104 4.80 -14.13 9.97
N VAL A 105 6.00 -14.67 9.91
CA VAL A 105 7.13 -14.28 10.76
C VAL A 105 8.15 -13.52 9.94
N MET A 106 8.65 -12.44 10.52
CA MET A 106 9.67 -11.59 9.93
C MET A 106 10.78 -11.22 10.91
N GLU A 107 11.86 -10.70 10.34
CA GLU A 107 12.89 -9.98 11.06
C GLU A 107 12.27 -8.88 11.94
N TYR A 108 12.72 -8.79 13.18
CA TYR A 108 12.42 -7.64 14.01
C TYR A 108 13.46 -6.54 13.77
N VAL A 109 13.05 -5.47 13.08
CA VAL A 109 13.91 -4.30 12.83
C VAL A 109 13.80 -3.35 14.01
N ARG A 110 14.93 -3.11 14.69
CA ARG A 110 15.02 -2.11 15.75
C ARG A 110 15.05 -0.71 15.14
N GLY A 111 14.13 0.13 15.57
CA GLY A 111 14.06 1.54 15.22
C GLY A 111 12.78 2.20 15.73
N THR A 112 12.76 3.52 15.66
CA THR A 112 11.62 4.35 16.07
C THR A 112 10.85 4.82 14.84
N PRO A 113 9.51 4.76 14.81
CA PRO A 113 8.74 5.37 13.73
C PRO A 113 9.09 6.85 13.54
N LEU A 114 9.30 7.28 12.31
CA LEU A 114 9.75 8.64 11.99
C LEU A 114 8.77 9.70 12.54
N ILE A 115 7.46 9.41 12.51
CA ILE A 115 6.44 10.26 13.13
C ILE A 115 6.68 10.52 14.63
N MET A 116 7.24 9.55 15.37
CA MET A 116 7.53 9.67 16.81
C MET A 116 8.86 10.35 17.09
N ALA A 117 9.84 10.18 16.19
CA ALA A 117 11.14 10.84 16.31
C ALA A 117 11.08 12.34 15.92
N TRP A 118 10.08 12.75 15.14
CA TRP A 118 10.07 14.01 14.41
C TRP A 118 10.26 15.26 15.29
N ALA A 119 9.48 15.44 16.36
CA ALA A 119 9.59 16.60 17.25
C ALA A 119 11.01 16.79 17.82
N ALA A 120 11.72 15.69 18.09
CA ALA A 120 13.06 15.73 18.68
C ALA A 120 14.17 16.02 17.65
N MET A 121 13.88 15.90 16.35
CA MET A 121 14.86 16.16 15.28
C MET A 121 15.07 17.66 15.07
N SER A 122 16.31 18.05 14.76
CA SER A 122 16.62 19.39 14.26
C SER A 122 16.13 19.58 12.82
N ASP A 123 16.00 20.84 12.39
CA ASP A 123 15.61 21.18 11.01
C ASP A 123 16.53 20.53 9.95
N ASP A 124 17.84 20.50 10.21
CA ASP A 124 18.81 19.87 9.31
C ASP A 124 18.58 18.36 9.22
N GLN A 125 18.31 17.69 10.35
CA GLN A 125 18.00 16.26 10.38
C GLN A 125 16.70 15.96 9.64
N ARG A 126 15.64 16.78 9.84
CA ARG A 126 14.36 16.65 9.12
C ARG A 126 14.54 16.82 7.60
N ARG A 127 15.33 17.80 7.17
CA ARG A 127 15.66 17.99 5.74
C ARG A 127 16.48 16.84 5.18
N GLN A 128 17.39 16.26 5.96
CA GLN A 128 18.21 15.13 5.53
C GLN A 128 17.37 13.86 5.38
N VAL A 129 16.58 13.48 6.37
CA VAL A 129 15.71 12.29 6.28
C VAL A 129 14.70 12.45 5.15
N THR A 130 14.18 13.66 4.91
CA THR A 130 13.28 13.97 3.78
C THR A 130 13.91 13.64 2.42
N LYS A 131 15.21 13.91 2.24
CA LYS A 131 15.93 13.51 1.02
C LYS A 131 16.05 12.00 0.89
N HIS A 132 16.30 11.29 2.00
CA HIS A 132 16.32 9.81 1.99
C HIS A 132 14.94 9.21 1.68
N VAL A 133 13.85 9.83 2.14
CA VAL A 133 12.48 9.46 1.73
C VAL A 133 12.30 9.65 0.23
N ALA A 134 12.81 10.75 -0.34
CA ALA A 134 12.79 10.97 -1.79
C ALA A 134 13.59 9.88 -2.56
N ASP A 135 14.74 9.44 -2.01
CA ASP A 135 15.53 8.35 -2.60
C ASP A 135 14.78 7.02 -2.63
N ILE A 136 14.00 6.71 -1.59
CA ILE A 136 13.14 5.51 -1.53
C ILE A 136 12.03 5.59 -2.59
N TRP A 137 11.34 6.72 -2.67
CA TRP A 137 10.30 6.95 -3.70
C TRP A 137 10.86 6.79 -5.11
N ALA A 138 12.02 7.41 -5.40
CA ALA A 138 12.66 7.28 -6.70
C ALA A 138 12.99 5.82 -7.04
N GLN A 139 13.43 5.01 -6.07
CA GLN A 139 13.68 3.59 -6.29
C GLN A 139 12.39 2.81 -6.62
N LEU A 140 11.29 3.05 -5.90
CA LEU A 140 9.99 2.42 -6.22
C LEU A 140 9.50 2.81 -7.62
N LEU A 141 9.61 4.11 -7.92
CA LEU A 141 9.24 4.69 -9.20
C LEU A 141 10.15 4.27 -10.35
N ARG A 142 11.26 3.56 -10.12
CA ARG A 142 12.12 2.95 -11.16
C ARG A 142 11.74 1.51 -11.50
N LEU A 143 11.05 0.82 -10.61
CA LEU A 143 10.55 -0.53 -10.88
C LEU A 143 9.50 -0.42 -11.99
N ARG A 144 9.65 -1.21 -13.06
CA ARG A 144 8.76 -1.20 -14.22
C ARG A 144 8.03 -2.53 -14.33
N PHE A 145 6.74 -2.45 -14.62
CA PHE A 145 5.86 -3.60 -14.79
C PHE A 145 5.07 -3.48 -16.08
N SER A 146 4.54 -4.60 -16.55
CA SER A 146 3.73 -4.65 -17.79
C SER A 146 2.23 -4.64 -17.52
N HIS A 147 1.81 -4.85 -16.26
CA HIS A 147 0.40 -4.98 -15.90
C HIS A 147 0.10 -4.22 -14.60
N ILE A 148 -1.14 -3.77 -14.48
CA ILE A 148 -1.68 -3.13 -13.27
C ILE A 148 -2.28 -4.23 -12.40
N GLY A 149 -1.83 -4.33 -11.15
CA GLY A 149 -2.20 -5.44 -10.27
C GLY A 149 -1.38 -5.47 -8.99
N SER A 150 -1.42 -6.60 -8.29
CA SER A 150 -0.64 -6.81 -7.07
C SER A 150 0.43 -7.87 -7.30
N LEU A 151 1.62 -7.67 -6.71
CA LEU A 151 2.72 -8.63 -6.83
C LEU A 151 2.38 -9.94 -6.13
N GLN A 152 2.75 -11.06 -6.74
CA GLN A 152 2.62 -12.41 -6.21
C GLN A 152 3.91 -13.20 -6.51
N GLU A 153 4.08 -14.33 -5.83
CA GLU A 153 5.22 -15.24 -5.99
C GLU A 153 4.71 -16.61 -6.44
N ASP A 154 5.37 -17.24 -7.42
CA ASP A 154 4.94 -18.50 -8.04
C ASP A 154 5.33 -19.77 -7.26
N GLY A 155 5.82 -19.60 -6.02
CA GLY A 155 6.33 -20.67 -5.16
C GLY A 155 7.74 -21.18 -5.53
N LYS A 156 8.32 -20.71 -6.64
CA LYS A 156 9.70 -21.00 -7.06
C LYS A 156 10.65 -19.83 -6.82
N GLY A 157 10.13 -18.72 -6.28
CA GLY A 157 10.87 -17.49 -6.02
C GLY A 157 10.84 -16.49 -7.18
N ASP A 158 10.03 -16.75 -8.21
CA ASP A 158 9.76 -15.80 -9.28
C ASP A 158 8.50 -14.99 -8.98
N PHE A 159 8.53 -13.73 -9.44
CA PHE A 159 7.47 -12.76 -9.16
C PHE A 159 6.66 -12.48 -10.41
N PHE A 160 5.36 -12.33 -10.24
CA PHE A 160 4.44 -11.91 -11.30
C PHE A 160 3.39 -10.96 -10.76
N VAL A 161 2.73 -10.22 -11.66
CA VAL A 161 1.61 -9.35 -11.31
C VAL A 161 0.32 -10.14 -11.47
N GLY A 162 -0.43 -10.31 -10.38
CA GLY A 162 -1.75 -10.91 -10.38
C GLY A 162 -2.86 -9.89 -10.12
N PRO A 163 -4.10 -10.34 -9.83
CA PRO A 163 -5.21 -9.46 -9.53
C PRO A 163 -4.90 -8.52 -8.35
N LEU A 164 -5.43 -7.30 -8.40
CA LEU A 164 -5.33 -6.33 -7.31
C LEU A 164 -5.86 -6.91 -6.00
N THR A 165 -5.07 -6.79 -4.95
CA THR A 165 -5.52 -7.07 -3.58
C THR A 165 -5.98 -5.77 -2.93
N ARG A 166 -7.03 -5.86 -2.10
CA ARG A 166 -7.57 -4.73 -1.34
C ARG A 166 -7.21 -4.88 0.14
N LEU A 167 -7.07 -3.74 0.81
CA LEU A 167 -7.07 -3.68 2.27
C LEU A 167 -8.38 -4.28 2.82
N PRO A 168 -8.40 -4.79 4.06
CA PRO A 168 -9.61 -5.30 4.68
C PRO A 168 -10.71 -4.24 4.71
N SER A 169 -11.94 -4.67 4.47
CA SER A 169 -13.08 -3.76 4.50
C SER A 169 -13.21 -3.06 5.86
N ASN A 170 -13.43 -1.75 5.80
CA ASN A 170 -13.79 -0.91 6.94
C ASN A 170 -15.30 -0.61 7.00
N ASN A 171 -16.10 -1.21 6.12
CA ASN A 171 -17.54 -1.01 6.02
C ASN A 171 -18.28 -2.22 6.60
N SER A 172 -19.22 -2.00 7.52
CA SER A 172 -19.97 -3.07 8.19
C SER A 172 -21.04 -3.72 7.30
N ARG A 173 -21.34 -3.10 6.16
CA ARG A 173 -22.30 -3.60 5.16
C ARG A 173 -21.67 -4.50 4.11
N ASP A 174 -20.35 -4.65 4.13
CA ASP A 174 -19.67 -5.52 3.19
C ASP A 174 -19.84 -6.98 3.65
N ILE A 175 -20.15 -7.86 2.69
CA ILE A 175 -20.49 -9.28 2.94
C ILE A 175 -19.54 -10.25 2.23
N GLY A 176 -18.66 -9.76 1.36
CA GLY A 176 -17.67 -10.59 0.68
C GLY A 176 -16.57 -9.77 0.04
N PRO A 177 -15.36 -10.36 -0.13
CA PRO A 177 -14.28 -9.69 -0.84
C PRO A 177 -14.64 -9.47 -2.31
N PRO A 178 -13.94 -8.57 -3.02
CA PRO A 178 -14.05 -8.45 -4.47
C PRO A 178 -13.76 -9.79 -5.17
N ASP A 179 -14.42 -10.05 -6.31
CA ASP A 179 -14.11 -11.21 -7.14
C ASP A 179 -12.73 -11.02 -7.79
N PRO A 180 -11.74 -11.89 -7.50
CA PRO A 180 -10.40 -11.76 -8.06
C PRO A 180 -10.38 -11.76 -9.60
N SER A 181 -11.34 -12.44 -10.26
CA SER A 181 -11.41 -12.48 -11.73
C SER A 181 -11.75 -11.13 -12.37
N GLN A 182 -12.31 -10.20 -11.59
CA GLN A 182 -12.61 -8.84 -12.03
C GLN A 182 -11.56 -7.83 -11.57
N CYS A 183 -10.54 -8.28 -10.82
CA CYS A 183 -9.53 -7.43 -10.22
C CYS A 183 -8.23 -7.36 -11.04
N GLY A 184 -8.26 -7.79 -12.30
CA GLY A 184 -7.10 -7.83 -13.18
C GLY A 184 -6.31 -9.13 -13.08
N PRO A 185 -5.00 -9.15 -13.41
CA PRO A 185 -4.20 -7.97 -13.78
C PRO A 185 -4.73 -7.29 -15.04
N PHE A 186 -4.56 -5.96 -15.14
CA PHE A 186 -5.01 -5.18 -16.30
C PHE A 186 -3.83 -4.84 -17.21
N ASP A 187 -4.02 -4.93 -18.52
CA ASP A 187 -2.96 -4.71 -19.51
C ASP A 187 -2.70 -3.22 -19.74
N ASN A 188 -3.72 -2.38 -19.54
CA ASN A 188 -3.65 -0.96 -19.83
C ASN A 188 -4.51 -0.14 -18.86
N PRO A 189 -4.27 1.19 -18.78
CA PRO A 189 -5.04 2.05 -17.89
C PRO A 189 -6.54 2.11 -18.16
N LYS A 190 -6.98 1.98 -19.43
CA LYS A 190 -8.41 2.06 -19.78
C LYS A 190 -9.20 0.92 -19.17
N GLU A 191 -8.70 -0.31 -19.28
CA GLU A 191 -9.32 -1.48 -18.64
C GLU A 191 -9.39 -1.33 -17.12
N TRP A 192 -8.32 -0.83 -16.51
CA TRP A 192 -8.28 -0.60 -15.07
C TRP A 192 -9.29 0.49 -14.62
N LEU A 193 -9.35 1.61 -15.34
CA LEU A 193 -10.32 2.69 -15.08
C LEU A 193 -11.76 2.20 -15.24
N LEU A 194 -12.05 1.39 -16.27
CA LEU A 194 -13.36 0.78 -16.47
C LEU A 194 -13.73 -0.14 -15.31
N ALA A 195 -12.80 -0.95 -14.80
CA ALA A 195 -13.04 -1.81 -13.65
C ALA A 195 -13.33 -1.02 -12.37
N ILE A 196 -12.61 0.09 -12.14
CA ILE A 196 -12.89 1.02 -11.03
C ILE A 196 -14.28 1.63 -11.19
N ALA A 197 -14.59 2.21 -12.35
CA ALA A 197 -15.85 2.89 -12.62
C ALA A 197 -17.05 1.94 -12.49
N ALA A 198 -16.92 0.72 -13.02
CA ALA A 198 -17.92 -0.34 -12.91
C ALA A 198 -18.03 -0.94 -11.49
N ARG A 199 -17.21 -0.48 -10.54
CA ARG A 199 -17.16 -0.93 -9.14
C ARG A 199 -16.85 -2.42 -8.99
N GLN A 200 -16.14 -3.00 -9.95
CA GLN A 200 -15.73 -4.41 -9.95
C GLN A 200 -14.72 -4.73 -8.84
N LEU A 201 -13.96 -3.72 -8.43
CA LEU A 201 -12.95 -3.83 -7.37
C LEU A 201 -13.51 -3.62 -5.96
N ASP A 202 -14.81 -3.41 -5.81
CA ASP A 202 -15.45 -3.19 -4.52
C ASP A 202 -15.74 -4.50 -3.81
N PHE A 203 -15.80 -4.44 -2.48
CA PHE A 203 -16.39 -5.51 -1.69
C PHE A 203 -17.86 -5.68 -2.06
N SER A 204 -18.32 -6.94 -2.02
CA SER A 204 -19.74 -7.26 -2.14
C SER A 204 -20.49 -6.67 -0.95
N ARG A 205 -21.69 -6.13 -1.17
CA ARG A 205 -22.49 -5.43 -0.15
C ARG A 205 -23.84 -6.09 0.10
N ASP A 206 -24.34 -5.97 1.32
CA ASP A 206 -25.68 -6.41 1.72
C ASP A 206 -26.82 -5.57 1.10
N ALA A 207 -26.54 -4.31 0.76
CA ALA A 207 -27.49 -3.37 0.19
C ALA A 207 -27.12 -3.03 -1.26
N PRO A 208 -28.04 -3.21 -2.23
CA PRO A 208 -27.79 -2.85 -3.62
C PRO A 208 -27.62 -1.33 -3.78
N ARG A 209 -27.02 -0.93 -4.90
CA ARG A 209 -26.95 0.48 -5.32
C ARG A 209 -28.35 0.96 -5.75
N SER A 210 -28.63 2.24 -5.56
CA SER A 210 -29.88 2.85 -6.06
C SER A 210 -29.90 2.89 -7.59
N SER A 211 -31.08 3.02 -8.19
CA SER A 211 -31.20 3.17 -9.65
C SER A 211 -30.43 4.37 -10.19
N GLU A 212 -30.37 5.48 -9.42
CA GLU A 212 -29.58 6.66 -9.77
C GLU A 212 -28.07 6.36 -9.76
N GLN A 213 -27.58 5.66 -8.74
CA GLN A 213 -26.17 5.25 -8.67
C GLN A 213 -25.79 4.30 -9.82
N LEU A 214 -26.68 3.37 -10.17
CA LEU A 214 -26.47 2.47 -11.29
C LEU A 214 -26.44 3.21 -12.63
N ALA A 215 -27.36 4.18 -12.83
CA ALA A 215 -27.37 5.01 -14.01
C ALA A 215 -26.10 5.86 -14.15
N ASN A 216 -25.62 6.47 -13.05
CA ASN A 216 -24.36 7.24 -13.05
C ASN A 216 -23.16 6.35 -13.41
N ILE A 217 -23.10 5.13 -12.86
CA ILE A 217 -22.05 4.15 -13.20
C ILE A 217 -22.10 3.78 -14.68
N GLU A 218 -23.28 3.47 -15.21
CA GLU A 218 -23.45 3.06 -16.61
C GLU A 218 -23.08 4.20 -17.57
N GLU A 219 -23.52 5.43 -17.29
CA GLU A 219 -23.17 6.64 -18.04
C GLU A 219 -21.65 6.85 -18.11
N LEU A 220 -20.96 6.82 -16.97
CA LEU A 220 -19.50 6.99 -16.93
C LEU A 220 -18.75 5.83 -17.60
N VAL A 221 -19.19 4.59 -17.42
CA VAL A 221 -18.56 3.42 -18.06
C VAL A 221 -18.63 3.54 -19.58
N GLU A 222 -19.75 3.99 -20.14
CA GLU A 222 -19.87 4.20 -21.58
C GLU A 222 -19.03 5.37 -22.07
N GLU A 223 -18.95 6.46 -21.30
CA GLU A 223 -18.05 7.58 -21.57
C GLU A 223 -16.58 7.13 -21.62
N LEU A 224 -16.10 6.43 -20.58
CA LEU A 224 -14.73 5.91 -20.54
C LEU A 224 -14.47 4.91 -21.68
N ARG A 225 -15.44 4.07 -22.03
CA ARG A 225 -15.31 3.07 -23.10
C ARG A 225 -15.18 3.72 -24.47
N SER A 226 -15.91 4.79 -24.73
CA SER A 226 -15.91 5.51 -26.00
C SER A 226 -14.82 6.58 -26.11
N ASN A 227 -14.08 6.86 -25.03
CA ASN A 227 -13.06 7.90 -25.01
C ASN A 227 -11.76 7.47 -25.74
N PRO A 228 -11.40 8.12 -26.88
CA PRO A 228 -10.19 7.81 -27.62
C PRO A 228 -8.90 8.24 -26.90
N GLU A 229 -8.97 9.25 -26.03
CA GLU A 229 -7.80 9.67 -25.22
C GLU A 229 -7.32 8.52 -24.32
N LEU A 230 -8.24 7.68 -23.82
CA LEU A 230 -7.90 6.53 -22.99
C LEU A 230 -7.35 5.35 -23.81
N ASP A 231 -7.71 5.24 -25.09
CA ASP A 231 -7.11 4.25 -25.99
C ASP A 231 -5.63 4.58 -26.26
N GLU A 232 -5.33 5.87 -26.43
CA GLU A 232 -3.95 6.36 -26.62
C GLU A 232 -3.14 6.33 -25.32
N ALA A 233 -3.80 6.47 -24.16
CA ALA A 233 -3.14 6.55 -22.86
C ALA A 233 -2.22 5.37 -22.56
N GLY A 234 -2.53 4.16 -23.03
CA GLY A 234 -1.70 2.97 -22.85
C GLY A 234 -0.34 3.05 -23.55
N GLY A 235 -0.21 3.84 -24.61
CA GLY A 235 1.05 4.05 -25.35
C GLY A 235 1.89 5.22 -24.83
N MET A 236 1.37 6.01 -23.89
CA MET A 236 2.09 7.16 -23.34
C MET A 236 3.16 6.73 -22.33
N GLU A 237 4.35 7.30 -22.40
CA GLU A 237 5.41 7.01 -21.42
C GLU A 237 4.97 7.29 -19.98
N ILE A 238 4.18 8.33 -19.75
CA ILE A 238 3.65 8.69 -18.43
C ILE A 238 2.71 7.62 -17.85
N SER A 239 2.20 6.70 -18.67
CA SER A 239 1.40 5.55 -18.25
C SER A 239 2.23 4.32 -17.95
N SER A 240 3.57 4.42 -17.99
CA SER A 240 4.47 3.38 -17.51
C SER A 240 4.04 2.94 -16.10
N ILE A 241 4.06 1.63 -15.86
CA ILE A 241 3.55 1.06 -14.62
C ILE A 241 4.70 0.90 -13.64
N ALA A 242 4.52 1.40 -12.41
CA ALA A 242 5.49 1.31 -11.33
C ALA A 242 4.84 0.83 -10.03
N LEU A 243 5.68 0.49 -9.03
CA LEU A 243 5.21 0.01 -7.74
C LEU A 243 4.80 1.18 -6.84
N GLN A 244 3.58 1.12 -6.31
CA GLN A 244 3.04 2.04 -5.32
C GLN A 244 2.94 1.36 -3.96
N HIS A 245 3.56 1.98 -2.96
CA HIS A 245 3.21 1.77 -1.56
C HIS A 245 2.04 2.69 -1.22
N ILE A 246 0.85 2.12 -1.01
CA ILE A 246 -0.42 2.88 -0.94
C ILE A 246 -0.53 3.79 0.29
N ASP A 247 0.27 3.52 1.33
CA ASP A 247 0.30 4.31 2.56
C ASP A 247 1.72 4.68 3.02
N MET A 248 2.60 5.09 2.09
CA MET A 248 3.98 5.45 2.47
C MET A 248 4.02 6.86 3.07
N ASN A 249 3.83 6.92 4.38
CA ASN A 249 3.89 8.12 5.22
C ASN A 249 4.88 7.92 6.40
N VAL A 250 5.12 8.99 7.17
CA VAL A 250 6.09 9.01 8.29
C VAL A 250 5.83 7.99 9.41
N SER A 251 4.64 7.38 9.48
CA SER A 251 4.33 6.32 10.43
C SER A 251 4.88 4.96 10.00
N ASN A 252 5.07 4.77 8.69
CA ASN A 252 5.50 3.50 8.07
C ASN A 252 6.99 3.52 7.69
N ILE A 253 7.76 4.45 8.27
CA ILE A 253 9.21 4.57 8.10
C ILE A 253 9.84 4.48 9.49
N LEU A 254 10.73 3.52 9.69
CA LEU A 254 11.52 3.38 10.90
C LEU A 254 12.88 4.05 10.70
N VAL A 255 13.32 4.81 11.70
CA VAL A 255 14.65 5.43 11.76
C VAL A 255 15.46 4.86 12.92
N ASP A 256 16.78 4.98 12.82
CA ASP A 256 17.71 4.55 13.87
C ASP A 256 17.55 5.41 15.14
N ASP A 257 17.61 4.77 16.30
CA ASP A 257 17.41 5.42 17.60
C ASP A 257 18.55 6.39 17.97
N ALA A 258 19.77 6.14 17.48
CA ALA A 258 20.94 6.98 17.74
C ALA A 258 21.14 8.06 16.66
N ASP A 259 20.78 7.76 15.40
CA ASP A 259 20.80 8.70 14.29
C ASP A 259 19.46 8.70 13.52
N PRO A 260 18.51 9.58 13.88
CA PRO A 260 17.19 9.61 13.27
C PRO A 260 17.20 10.08 11.80
N THR A 261 18.36 10.43 11.23
CA THR A 261 18.50 10.69 9.79
C THR A 261 18.62 9.42 8.97
N ARG A 262 18.96 8.29 9.61
CA ARG A 262 19.16 6.98 8.98
C ARG A 262 17.86 6.17 8.99
N ILE A 263 17.29 5.96 7.81
CA ILE A 263 16.13 5.07 7.65
C ILE A 263 16.59 3.62 7.74
N VAL A 264 15.97 2.84 8.63
CA VAL A 264 16.33 1.43 8.89
C VAL A 264 15.30 0.45 8.37
N ALA A 265 14.06 0.87 8.10
CA ALA A 265 13.06 0.09 7.38
C ALA A 265 11.89 0.94 6.86
N VAL A 266 11.31 0.49 5.74
CA VAL A 266 9.96 0.82 5.30
C VAL A 266 9.08 -0.39 5.57
N ILE A 267 7.98 -0.18 6.28
CA ILE A 267 7.10 -1.24 6.77
C ILE A 267 5.67 -1.06 6.24
N ASP A 268 4.81 -2.05 6.48
CA ASP A 268 3.40 -2.06 6.10
C ASP A 268 3.17 -1.96 4.57
N TRP A 269 3.68 -2.97 3.86
CA TRP A 269 3.53 -3.11 2.39
C TRP A 269 2.15 -3.67 1.99
N GLU A 270 1.20 -3.63 2.91
CA GLU A 270 -0.13 -4.15 2.73
C GLU A 270 -0.89 -3.38 1.65
N GLY A 271 -1.47 -4.09 0.69
CA GLY A 271 -2.18 -3.47 -0.44
C GLY A 271 -1.28 -2.73 -1.43
N ALA A 272 0.04 -2.90 -1.35
CA ALA A 272 0.96 -2.44 -2.39
C ALA A 272 0.53 -2.97 -3.77
N ARG A 273 0.69 -2.13 -4.78
CA ARG A 273 0.15 -2.38 -6.11
C ARG A 273 0.99 -1.72 -7.19
N THR A 274 0.90 -2.27 -8.39
CA THR A 274 1.50 -1.73 -9.60
C THR A 274 0.44 -0.91 -10.33
N VAL A 275 0.73 0.36 -10.62
CA VAL A 275 -0.20 1.31 -11.26
C VAL A 275 0.56 2.26 -12.19
N PRO A 276 -0.10 2.93 -13.14
CA PRO A 276 0.52 3.96 -13.97
C PRO A 276 1.13 5.08 -13.13
N LEU A 277 2.24 5.69 -13.57
CA LEU A 277 2.95 6.73 -12.80
C LEU A 277 2.04 7.89 -12.38
N TRP A 278 1.16 8.35 -13.26
CA TRP A 278 0.21 9.44 -12.95
C TRP A 278 -0.82 9.07 -11.88
N ALA A 279 -1.02 7.77 -11.60
CA ALA A 279 -1.93 7.30 -10.55
C ALA A 279 -1.23 7.14 -9.19
N ILE A 280 0.10 7.26 -9.13
CA ILE A 280 0.87 7.14 -7.90
C ILE A 280 0.75 8.45 -7.12
N GLN A 281 -0.04 8.39 -6.04
CA GLN A 281 -0.25 9.51 -5.13
C GLN A 281 0.78 9.45 -4.00
N PRO A 282 1.74 10.39 -3.94
CA PRO A 282 2.68 10.42 -2.83
C PRO A 282 2.03 10.97 -1.56
N ARG A 283 2.27 10.28 -0.43
CA ARG A 283 1.73 10.62 0.91
C ARG A 283 2.84 11.00 1.90
N PHE A 284 3.89 11.66 1.40
CA PHE A 284 5.18 11.84 2.08
C PHE A 284 5.10 12.15 3.59
N PHE A 285 4.28 13.13 3.97
CA PHE A 285 4.16 13.64 5.35
C PHE A 285 2.72 13.63 5.84
N GLN A 286 1.88 12.75 5.28
CA GLN A 286 0.53 12.58 5.79
C GLN A 286 0.58 12.19 7.29
N HIS A 287 -0.33 12.74 8.09
CA HIS A 287 -0.43 12.53 9.54
C HIS A 287 0.66 13.19 10.40
N LEU A 288 1.57 13.98 9.82
CA LEU A 288 2.57 14.71 10.59
C LEU A 288 1.91 15.89 11.35
N GLN A 289 1.54 15.67 12.62
CA GLN A 289 0.84 16.67 13.44
C GLN A 289 1.78 17.66 14.14
N GLU A 290 3.06 17.32 14.28
CA GLU A 290 4.05 18.11 15.02
C GLU A 290 4.74 19.19 14.17
N ALA A 291 4.36 19.31 12.90
CA ALA A 291 4.86 20.30 11.97
C ALA A 291 3.77 21.35 11.66
N SER A 292 4.18 22.59 11.38
CA SER A 292 3.25 23.60 10.87
C SER A 292 2.83 23.28 9.43
N ASP A 293 1.68 23.79 8.98
CA ASP A 293 1.24 23.64 7.59
C ASP A 293 2.30 24.15 6.58
N GLU A 294 3.03 25.21 6.96
CA GLU A 294 4.14 25.76 6.16
C GLU A 294 5.32 24.78 6.08
N GLU A 295 5.72 24.17 7.21
CA GLU A 295 6.78 23.16 7.25
C GLU A 295 6.40 21.93 6.41
N VAL A 296 5.18 21.41 6.58
CA VAL A 296 4.70 20.26 5.80
C VAL A 296 4.73 20.56 4.31
N ARG A 297 4.28 21.75 3.91
CA ARG A 297 4.31 22.19 2.51
C ARG A 297 5.74 22.30 1.96
N ASP A 298 6.65 22.88 2.72
CA ASP A 298 8.06 23.01 2.32
C ASP A 298 8.73 21.65 2.13
N LEU A 299 8.46 20.71 3.04
CA LEU A 299 8.98 19.35 2.96
C LEU A 299 8.37 18.58 1.79
N GLN A 300 7.06 18.70 1.55
CA GLN A 300 6.42 18.15 0.37
C GLN A 300 7.06 18.66 -0.93
N LEU A 301 7.26 19.97 -1.05
CA LEU A 301 7.91 20.58 -2.22
C LEU A 301 9.37 20.16 -2.36
N LEU A 302 10.08 19.97 -1.24
CA LEU A 302 11.44 19.44 -1.24
C LEU A 302 11.46 18.00 -1.76
N THR A 303 10.57 17.14 -1.27
CA THR A 303 10.49 15.73 -1.68
C THR A 303 10.07 15.62 -3.14
N CYS A 304 9.03 16.32 -3.58
CA CYS A 304 8.60 16.32 -4.99
C CYS A 304 9.74 16.72 -5.94
N ARG A 305 10.49 17.78 -5.60
CA ARG A 305 11.66 18.19 -6.38
C ARG A 305 12.73 17.12 -6.42
N ALA A 306 13.11 16.59 -5.25
CA ALA A 306 14.14 15.56 -5.14
C ALA A 306 13.76 14.27 -5.89
N VAL A 307 12.50 13.83 -5.81
CA VAL A 307 12.00 12.68 -6.58
C VAL A 307 12.00 13.00 -8.07
N GLY A 308 11.49 14.16 -8.49
CA GLY A 308 11.43 14.56 -9.90
C GLY A 308 12.79 14.74 -10.57
N GLU A 309 13.81 15.18 -9.84
CA GLU A 309 15.20 15.21 -10.33
C GLU A 309 15.74 13.79 -10.62
N ARG A 310 15.29 12.80 -9.86
CA ARG A 310 15.74 11.40 -9.98
C ARG A 310 14.90 10.60 -10.96
N GLU A 311 13.60 10.89 -11.03
CA GLU A 311 12.60 10.26 -11.89
C GLU A 311 11.78 11.33 -12.65
N PRO A 312 12.35 11.93 -13.71
CA PRO A 312 11.69 13.01 -14.46
C PRO A 312 10.37 12.57 -15.12
N LEU A 313 10.26 11.29 -15.49
CA LEU A 313 9.04 10.76 -16.09
C LEU A 313 7.86 10.76 -15.11
N TRP A 314 8.12 10.49 -13.83
CA TRP A 314 7.10 10.63 -12.78
C TRP A 314 6.69 12.09 -12.65
N LEU A 315 7.63 13.05 -12.66
CA LEU A 315 7.30 14.47 -12.58
C LEU A 315 6.42 14.93 -13.75
N ARG A 316 6.70 14.47 -14.98
CA ARG A 316 5.83 14.68 -16.16
C ARG A 316 4.44 14.08 -15.95
N ALA A 317 4.39 12.84 -15.47
CA ALA A 317 3.15 12.13 -15.19
C ALA A 317 2.31 12.81 -14.10
N MET A 318 2.95 13.46 -13.11
CA MET A 318 2.26 14.25 -12.09
C MET A 318 1.91 15.67 -12.55
N GLY A 319 2.53 16.19 -13.61
CA GLY A 319 2.21 17.48 -14.20
C GLY A 319 0.96 17.47 -15.08
N ASP A 320 0.93 18.42 -16.02
CA ASP A 320 -0.19 18.65 -16.96
C ASP A 320 -0.44 17.44 -17.87
N GLU A 321 0.62 16.72 -18.28
CA GLU A 321 0.50 15.56 -19.17
C GLU A 321 -0.40 14.47 -18.58
N GLY A 322 -0.36 14.25 -17.27
CA GLY A 322 -1.19 13.26 -16.59
C GLY A 322 -2.48 13.80 -15.97
N GLN A 323 -2.72 15.12 -16.00
CA GLN A 323 -3.85 15.74 -15.30
C GLN A 323 -5.20 15.17 -15.74
N LYS A 324 -5.42 15.04 -17.05
CA LYS A 324 -6.66 14.44 -17.57
C LYS A 324 -6.85 12.99 -17.11
N LEU A 325 -5.78 12.20 -17.06
CA LEU A 325 -5.84 10.80 -16.62
C LEU A 325 -6.13 10.68 -15.12
N ARG A 326 -5.54 11.56 -14.30
CA ARG A 326 -5.86 11.67 -12.87
C ARG A 326 -7.33 12.09 -12.66
N ARG A 327 -7.87 12.94 -13.54
CA ARG A 327 -9.28 13.35 -13.50
C ARG A 327 -10.19 12.16 -13.79
N TRP A 328 -9.88 11.37 -14.81
CA TRP A 328 -10.62 10.14 -15.11
C TRP A 328 -10.56 9.13 -13.98
N LEU A 329 -9.39 8.95 -13.37
CA LEU A 329 -9.25 8.10 -12.19
C LEU A 329 -10.14 8.57 -11.05
N ARG A 330 -10.13 9.87 -10.75
CA ARG A 330 -10.97 10.43 -9.70
C ARG A 330 -12.47 10.24 -10.00
N GLY A 331 -12.90 10.51 -11.23
CA GLY A 331 -14.27 10.29 -11.66
C GLY A 331 -14.68 8.81 -11.54
N ALA A 332 -13.79 7.88 -11.92
CA ALA A 332 -14.03 6.44 -11.77
C ALA A 332 -14.15 6.03 -10.30
N GLU A 333 -13.30 6.55 -9.41
CA GLU A 333 -13.36 6.29 -7.97
C GLU A 333 -14.67 6.78 -7.33
N ASP A 334 -15.25 7.86 -7.87
CA ASP A 334 -16.49 8.47 -7.40
C ASP A 334 -17.73 8.04 -8.20
N SER A 335 -17.61 7.09 -9.15
CA SER A 335 -18.65 6.78 -10.16
C SER A 335 -20.11 6.59 -9.72
N PRO A 336 -20.43 6.11 -8.49
CA PRO A 336 -21.83 6.09 -8.03
C PRO A 336 -22.42 7.50 -7.85
N TRP A 337 -21.56 8.50 -7.69
CA TRP A 337 -21.86 9.89 -7.47
C TRP A 337 -21.42 10.69 -8.70
N ARG A 338 -22.22 11.65 -9.14
CA ARG A 338 -21.76 12.56 -10.21
C ARG A 338 -20.57 13.34 -9.67
N PHE A 339 -19.42 13.20 -10.32
CA PHE A 339 -18.19 13.86 -9.92
C PHE A 339 -18.37 15.38 -10.01
N ASP A 340 -18.25 16.08 -8.89
CA ASP A 340 -18.32 17.53 -8.85
C ASP A 340 -16.96 18.13 -9.25
N GLU A 341 -16.94 18.83 -10.37
CA GLU A 341 -15.72 19.40 -10.93
C GLU A 341 -15.26 20.67 -10.20
N ALA A 342 -16.11 21.28 -9.38
CA ALA A 342 -15.87 22.59 -8.79
C ALA A 342 -14.57 22.66 -7.95
N ASP A 343 -14.12 21.53 -7.40
CA ASP A 343 -12.94 21.44 -6.54
C ASP A 343 -11.77 20.61 -7.13
N TYR A 344 -11.83 20.22 -8.42
CA TYR A 344 -10.85 19.29 -8.97
C TYR A 344 -9.40 19.82 -8.93
N GLU A 345 -9.17 21.12 -9.11
CA GLU A 345 -7.81 21.68 -9.02
C GLU A 345 -7.19 21.49 -7.63
N SER A 346 -7.98 21.64 -6.57
CA SER A 346 -7.54 21.41 -5.19
C SER A 346 -7.23 19.93 -4.97
N ILE A 347 -8.12 19.06 -5.46
CA ILE A 347 -7.93 17.61 -5.43
C ILE A 347 -6.64 17.22 -6.16
N ASP A 348 -6.42 17.72 -7.38
CA ASP A 348 -5.26 17.39 -8.21
C ASP A 348 -3.94 17.79 -7.55
N ARG A 349 -3.88 18.98 -6.93
CA ARG A 349 -2.69 19.39 -6.15
C ARG A 349 -2.41 18.44 -4.99
N ARG A 350 -3.44 17.92 -4.34
CA ARG A 350 -3.29 16.91 -3.28
C ARG A 350 -2.83 15.56 -3.84
N LEU A 351 -3.36 15.15 -4.99
CA LEU A 351 -2.92 13.94 -5.70
C LEU A 351 -1.45 14.01 -6.12
N GLN A 352 -0.96 15.21 -6.43
CA GLN A 352 0.45 15.51 -6.72
C GLN A 352 1.34 15.58 -5.47
N GLY A 353 0.76 15.53 -4.27
CA GLY A 353 1.48 15.74 -3.01
C GLY A 353 2.02 17.16 -2.85
N LEU A 354 1.41 18.16 -3.50
CA LEU A 354 1.81 19.57 -3.40
C LEU A 354 1.11 20.33 -2.26
N ILE A 355 0.05 19.74 -1.70
CA ILE A 355 -0.67 20.22 -0.52
C ILE A 355 -1.04 19.01 0.36
N ALA A 356 -1.12 19.21 1.68
CA ALA A 356 -1.44 18.18 2.68
C ALA A 356 -2.95 17.91 2.79
#